data_AF-A0A959DDC9-F1
#
_entry.id   AF-A0A959DDC9-F1
#
_cell.length_a   1.000
_cell.length_b   1.000
_cell.length_c   1.000
_cell.angle_alpha   90.00
_cell.angle_beta   90.00
_cell.angle_gamma   90.00
#
_symmetry.space_group_name_H-M   'P 1'
#
loop_
_entity.id
_entity.type
_entity.pdbx_description
1 polymer ?
#
loop_
_entity_poly.entity_id
_entity_poly.type
_entity_poly.pdbx_seq_one_letter_code
_entity_poly.pdbx_strand_id
1 'polypeptide(L)'
;MEKYLNYLLTDIAAAAANVPILTYEGSDEGPSFIPLDEEERMARREILGDWIGLRQELFPPANRLSDEQIARLLEAVSQCLDVYNFIPHFPAGFPARRRYEVLVAQLGKEVPILMHNAWQIDFCDYEPRSCPFGESFCQCKVYEQWLTHIDDDGELPDEETLEGLIAKPRLPDFFYDDDEDDEDDFDEDEDDDFFFEDGGEYYEEEYYDDEMFDYDEEDDEEDGPFFSDFTDYEPGPDDGGRWN
;
A
#
# COMPACT_ATOMS: atom_id res chain seq x y z
N MET A 1 14.30 20.29 -25.16
CA MET A 1 13.76 19.35 -24.16
C MET A 1 12.25 19.42 -24.09
N GLU A 2 11.65 20.61 -23.92
CA GLU A 2 10.18 20.76 -23.78
C GLU A 2 9.34 20.01 -24.82
N LYS A 3 9.71 20.11 -26.11
CA LYS A 3 8.99 19.39 -27.18
C LYS A 3 8.97 17.87 -26.97
N TYR A 4 10.08 17.28 -26.55
CA TYR A 4 10.17 15.85 -26.27
C TYR A 4 9.28 15.47 -25.08
N LEU A 5 9.31 16.30 -24.05
CA LEU A 5 8.54 16.10 -22.83
C LEU A 5 7.03 16.12 -23.11
N ASN A 6 6.56 17.01 -23.99
CA ASN A 6 5.17 17.03 -24.42
C ASN A 6 4.76 15.78 -25.20
N TYR A 7 5.65 15.20 -26.02
CA TYR A 7 5.39 13.89 -26.65
C TYR A 7 5.31 12.79 -25.59
N LEU A 8 6.26 12.73 -24.66
CA LEU A 8 6.25 11.74 -23.58
C LEU A 8 4.98 11.83 -22.73
N LEU A 9 4.53 13.04 -22.38
CA LEU A 9 3.27 13.23 -21.66
C LEU A 9 2.04 12.78 -22.48
N THR A 10 2.08 12.97 -23.80
CA THR A 10 1.01 12.48 -24.69
C THR A 10 1.02 10.95 -24.72
N ASP A 11 2.19 10.32 -24.76
CA ASP A 11 2.34 8.87 -24.75
C ASP A 11 1.87 8.28 -23.40
N ILE A 12 2.20 8.91 -22.28
CA ILE A 12 1.72 8.52 -20.94
C ILE A 12 0.19 8.61 -20.87
N ALA A 13 -0.40 9.71 -21.36
CA ALA A 13 -1.86 9.86 -21.40
C ALA A 13 -2.52 8.81 -22.31
N ALA A 14 -1.88 8.46 -23.43
CA ALA A 14 -2.37 7.41 -24.33
C ALA A 14 -2.27 6.02 -23.68
N ALA A 15 -1.24 5.75 -22.88
CA ALA A 15 -1.10 4.52 -22.12
C ALA A 15 -2.24 4.41 -21.08
N ALA A 16 -2.46 5.45 -20.28
CA ALA A 16 -3.54 5.51 -19.29
C ALA A 16 -4.95 5.35 -19.90
N ALA A 17 -5.14 5.73 -21.17
CA ALA A 17 -6.42 5.54 -21.87
C ALA A 17 -6.61 4.12 -22.44
N ASN A 18 -5.53 3.36 -22.61
CA ASN A 18 -5.54 2.02 -23.21
C ASN A 18 -5.32 0.93 -22.15
N VAL A 19 -5.94 1.09 -20.99
CA VAL A 19 -5.86 0.07 -19.93
C VAL A 19 -6.56 -1.19 -20.42
N PRO A 20 -5.87 -2.34 -20.43
CA PRO A 20 -6.51 -3.60 -20.75
C PRO A 20 -7.63 -3.82 -19.76
N ILE A 21 -8.82 -4.15 -20.25
CA ILE A 21 -9.94 -4.49 -19.38
C ILE A 21 -9.47 -5.70 -18.54
N LEU A 22 -9.28 -5.48 -17.24
CA LEU A 22 -8.99 -6.52 -16.26
C LEU A 22 -10.28 -7.28 -15.96
N THR A 23 -10.95 -7.79 -16.99
CA THR A 23 -12.10 -8.66 -16.81
C THR A 23 -11.58 -10.06 -16.57
N TYR A 24 -11.96 -10.61 -15.43
CA TYR A 24 -11.92 -12.04 -15.19
C TYR A 24 -12.82 -12.73 -16.22
N GLU A 25 -12.24 -13.17 -17.35
CA GLU A 25 -12.94 -14.01 -18.31
C GLU A 25 -13.12 -15.41 -17.69
N GLY A 26 -14.14 -15.56 -16.85
CA GLY A 26 -14.63 -16.88 -16.48
C GLY A 26 -15.14 -17.09 -15.06
N SER A 27 -16.24 -16.44 -14.68
CA SER A 27 -17.37 -17.09 -13.97
C SER A 27 -18.33 -16.02 -13.44
N ASP A 28 -19.63 -16.17 -13.71
CA ASP A 28 -20.74 -15.46 -13.02
C ASP A 28 -20.81 -15.81 -11.51
N GLU A 29 -19.87 -16.60 -10.98
CA GLU A 29 -19.84 -17.19 -9.63
C GLU A 29 -18.43 -17.14 -8.99
N GLY A 30 -17.61 -16.14 -9.32
CA GLY A 30 -16.32 -15.94 -8.65
C GLY A 30 -16.50 -15.39 -7.22
N PRO A 31 -15.60 -15.69 -6.27
CA PRO A 31 -15.66 -15.07 -4.94
C PRO A 31 -15.56 -13.54 -5.10
N SER A 32 -16.46 -12.81 -4.45
CA SER A 32 -16.52 -11.35 -4.51
C SER A 32 -15.28 -10.66 -3.93
N PHE A 33 -14.46 -11.40 -3.18
CA PHE A 33 -13.27 -10.92 -2.51
C PHE A 33 -12.19 -12.01 -2.52
N ILE A 34 -10.97 -11.64 -2.93
CA ILE A 34 -9.77 -12.46 -2.83
C ILE A 34 -8.77 -11.66 -1.97
N PRO A 35 -8.25 -12.22 -0.85
CA PRO A 35 -7.22 -11.57 -0.06
C PRO A 35 -5.98 -11.24 -0.90
N LEU A 36 -5.34 -10.10 -0.62
CA LEU A 36 -4.17 -9.61 -1.36
C LEU A 36 -3.06 -10.68 -1.46
N ASP A 37 -2.70 -11.32 -0.34
CA ASP A 37 -1.63 -12.31 -0.28
C ASP A 37 -1.92 -13.54 -1.15
N GLU A 38 -3.20 -13.94 -1.22
CA GLU A 38 -3.62 -15.06 -2.04
C GLU A 38 -3.55 -14.70 -3.52
N GLU A 39 -4.03 -13.51 -3.89
CA GLU A 39 -3.98 -13.01 -5.25
C GLU A 39 -2.53 -12.82 -5.73
N GLU A 40 -1.67 -12.20 -4.93
CA GLU A 40 -0.25 -11.99 -5.27
C GLU A 40 0.44 -13.31 -5.60
N ARG A 41 0.19 -14.36 -4.80
CA ARG A 41 0.78 -15.69 -4.99
C ARG A 41 0.38 -16.34 -6.32
N MET A 42 -0.81 -16.03 -6.84
CA MET A 42 -1.33 -16.56 -8.09
C MET A 42 -1.13 -15.61 -9.28
N ALA A 43 -0.79 -14.35 -9.02
CA ALA A 43 -0.68 -13.31 -10.02
C ALA A 43 0.46 -13.59 -11.01
N ARG A 44 0.22 -13.26 -12.28
CA ARG A 44 1.31 -13.21 -13.26
C ARG A 44 2.24 -12.05 -12.92
N ARG A 45 3.55 -12.27 -13.05
CA ARG A 45 4.55 -11.21 -12.90
C ARG A 45 5.01 -10.75 -14.27
N GLU A 46 5.00 -9.44 -14.48
CA GLU A 46 5.45 -8.81 -15.73
C GLU A 46 6.32 -7.60 -15.41
N ILE A 47 7.18 -7.20 -16.36
CA ILE A 47 7.95 -5.97 -16.24
C ILE A 47 6.98 -4.79 -16.29
N LEU A 48 6.99 -3.94 -15.26
CA LEU A 48 6.02 -2.84 -15.11
C LEU A 48 5.96 -1.95 -16.35
N GLY A 49 7.11 -1.56 -16.90
CA GLY A 49 7.20 -0.71 -18.08
C GLY A 49 6.67 -1.36 -19.36
N ASP A 50 6.76 -2.69 -19.49
CA ASP A 50 6.18 -3.40 -20.63
C ASP A 50 4.66 -3.52 -20.48
N TRP A 51 4.19 -3.78 -19.26
CA TRP A 51 2.76 -3.89 -18.94
C TRP A 51 1.98 -2.59 -19.19
N ILE A 52 2.54 -1.45 -18.76
CA ILE A 52 1.91 -0.13 -19.00
C ILE A 52 2.31 0.50 -20.35
N GLY A 53 3.22 -0.14 -21.10
CA GLY A 53 3.72 0.39 -22.38
C GLY A 53 4.67 1.60 -22.27
N LEU A 54 5.26 1.85 -21.10
CA LEU A 54 6.22 2.92 -20.84
C LEU A 54 7.57 2.36 -20.41
N ARG A 55 8.47 2.21 -21.38
CA ARG A 55 9.83 1.69 -21.11
C ARG A 55 10.73 2.75 -20.47
N GLN A 56 11.64 2.28 -19.62
CA GLN A 56 12.60 3.13 -18.90
C GLN A 56 13.41 4.05 -19.84
N GLU A 57 13.78 3.61 -21.03
CA GLU A 57 14.62 4.38 -21.96
C GLU A 57 13.91 5.59 -22.58
N LEU A 58 12.59 5.67 -22.46
CA LEU A 58 11.79 6.83 -22.88
C LEU A 58 11.94 8.00 -21.90
N PHE A 59 12.45 7.76 -20.70
CA PHE A 59 12.57 8.78 -19.68
C PHE A 59 13.96 9.45 -19.74
N PRO A 60 14.03 10.79 -19.88
CA PRO A 60 15.30 11.49 -19.90
C PRO A 60 15.94 11.47 -18.50
N PRO A 61 17.29 11.47 -18.40
CA PRO A 61 17.93 11.49 -17.09
C PRO A 61 17.58 12.76 -16.33
N ALA A 62 17.40 12.65 -15.01
CA ALA A 62 16.90 13.73 -14.17
C ALA A 62 17.71 15.03 -14.33
N ASN A 63 19.03 14.94 -14.46
CA ASN A 63 19.93 16.09 -14.64
C ASN A 63 19.66 16.95 -15.89
N ARG A 64 18.83 16.48 -16.84
CA ARG A 64 18.41 17.24 -18.03
C ARG A 64 17.05 17.92 -17.89
N LEU A 65 16.38 17.73 -16.76
CA LEU A 65 15.04 18.23 -16.48
C LEU A 65 15.06 19.34 -15.43
N SER A 66 14.22 20.35 -15.63
CA SER A 66 13.89 21.32 -14.57
C SER A 66 12.98 20.68 -13.52
N ASP A 67 12.89 21.29 -12.33
CA ASP A 67 12.06 20.75 -11.26
C ASP A 67 10.55 20.78 -11.62
N GLU A 68 10.11 21.81 -12.35
CA GLU A 68 8.74 21.89 -12.91
C GLU A 68 8.44 20.74 -13.89
N GLN A 69 9.42 20.39 -14.72
CA GLN A 69 9.30 19.29 -15.67
C GLN A 69 9.24 17.93 -14.97
N ILE A 70 10.04 17.76 -13.91
CA ILE A 70 10.02 16.56 -13.07
C ILE A 70 8.67 16.41 -12.38
N ALA A 71 8.13 17.50 -11.80
CA ALA A 71 6.83 17.47 -11.14
C ALA A 71 5.72 17.04 -12.10
N ARG A 72 5.68 17.62 -13.31
CA ARG A 72 4.71 17.23 -14.36
C ARG A 72 4.82 15.77 -14.78
N LEU A 73 6.04 15.23 -14.90
CA LEU A 73 6.24 13.82 -15.25
C LEU A 73 5.85 12.89 -14.11
N LEU A 74 6.20 13.23 -12.88
CA LEU A 74 5.80 12.45 -11.71
C LEU A 74 4.29 12.36 -11.60
N GLU A 75 3.60 13.50 -11.70
CA GLU A 75 2.14 13.54 -11.65
C GLU A 75 1.51 12.66 -12.76
N ALA A 76 1.97 12.83 -14.00
CA ALA A 76 1.43 12.07 -15.13
C ALA A 76 1.70 10.56 -15.01
N VAL A 77 2.89 10.15 -14.57
CA VAL A 77 3.22 8.72 -14.38
C VAL A 77 2.44 8.15 -13.20
N SER A 78 2.33 8.88 -12.08
CA SER A 78 1.53 8.44 -10.94
C SER A 78 0.06 8.25 -11.30
N GLN A 79 -0.55 9.19 -12.04
CA GLN A 79 -1.91 9.03 -12.56
C GLN A 79 -2.02 7.83 -13.50
N CYS A 80 -1.03 7.61 -14.37
CA CYS A 80 -1.02 6.43 -15.23
C CYS A 80 -0.98 5.14 -14.42
N LEU A 81 -0.12 5.05 -13.39
CA LEU A 81 -0.01 3.88 -12.54
C LEU A 81 -1.29 3.60 -11.76
N ASP A 82 -1.96 4.64 -11.26
CA ASP A 82 -3.22 4.54 -10.53
C ASP A 82 -4.32 3.88 -11.36
N VAL A 83 -4.45 4.23 -12.64
CA VAL A 83 -5.44 3.60 -13.55
C VAL A 83 -5.11 2.11 -13.79
N TYR A 84 -3.85 1.71 -13.65
CA TYR A 84 -3.41 0.31 -13.72
C TYR A 84 -3.42 -0.38 -12.34
N ASN A 85 -4.05 0.22 -11.32
CA ASN A 85 -4.10 -0.27 -9.94
C ASN A 85 -2.72 -0.42 -9.27
N PHE A 86 -1.75 0.42 -9.63
CA PHE A 86 -0.44 0.49 -8.98
C PHE A 86 -0.32 1.75 -8.14
N ILE A 87 -0.01 1.59 -6.86
CA ILE A 87 0.11 2.69 -5.90
C ILE A 87 1.57 2.84 -5.49
N PRO A 88 2.34 3.79 -6.06
CA PRO A 88 3.72 4.01 -5.66
C PRO A 88 3.82 4.68 -4.29
N HIS A 89 4.48 4.03 -3.34
CA HIS A 89 4.59 4.55 -1.97
C HIS A 89 5.93 5.28 -1.78
N PHE A 90 5.88 6.57 -1.43
CA PHE A 90 7.06 7.39 -1.18
C PHE A 90 7.03 7.98 0.23
N PRO A 91 8.18 8.07 0.92
CA PRO A 91 8.25 8.79 2.18
C PRO A 91 7.83 10.26 2.03
N ALA A 92 7.17 10.77 3.07
CA ALA A 92 6.83 12.19 3.15
C ALA A 92 8.11 13.05 3.08
N GLY A 93 8.04 14.20 2.40
CA GLY A 93 9.19 15.08 2.19
C GLY A 93 10.28 14.55 1.25
N PHE A 94 10.15 13.33 0.70
CA PHE A 94 11.17 12.77 -0.20
C PHE A 94 11.32 13.63 -1.48
N PRO A 95 12.54 14.06 -1.88
CA PRO A 95 12.71 15.02 -2.96
C PRO A 95 12.14 14.54 -4.30
N ALA A 96 11.39 15.39 -5.01
CA ALA A 96 10.77 15.05 -6.30
C ALA A 96 11.78 14.47 -7.32
N ARG A 97 12.97 15.06 -7.41
CA ARG A 97 14.04 14.56 -8.29
C ARG A 97 14.44 13.11 -8.00
N ARG A 98 14.49 12.72 -6.71
CA ARG A 98 14.78 11.34 -6.32
C ARG A 98 13.57 10.42 -6.51
N ARG A 99 12.35 10.89 -6.22
CA ARG A 99 11.10 10.16 -6.55
C ARG A 99 11.10 9.75 -8.02
N TYR A 100 11.44 10.69 -8.89
CA TYR A 100 11.51 10.46 -10.33
C TYR A 100 12.53 9.39 -10.71
N GLU A 101 13.75 9.47 -10.18
CA GLU A 101 14.80 8.48 -10.45
C GLU A 101 14.40 7.07 -9.99
N VAL A 102 13.82 6.95 -8.80
CA VAL A 102 13.35 5.68 -8.24
C VAL A 102 12.19 5.11 -9.04
N LEU A 103 11.20 5.95 -9.40
CA LEU A 103 10.04 5.54 -10.19
C LEU A 103 10.45 5.06 -11.59
N VAL A 104 11.33 5.80 -12.27
CA VAL A 104 11.83 5.42 -13.59
C VAL A 104 12.64 4.13 -13.52
N ALA A 105 13.43 3.91 -12.46
CA ALA A 105 14.13 2.65 -12.26
C ALA A 105 13.17 1.47 -12.02
N GLN A 106 12.03 1.71 -11.39
CA GLN A 106 11.02 0.69 -11.12
C GLN A 106 10.33 0.18 -12.39
N LEU A 107 10.24 0.99 -13.44
CA LEU A 107 9.68 0.55 -14.73
C LEU A 107 10.40 -0.65 -15.34
N GLY A 108 11.67 -0.87 -14.99
CA GLY A 108 12.45 -2.02 -15.43
C GLY A 108 12.33 -3.26 -14.54
N LYS A 109 11.48 -3.25 -13.50
CA LYS A 109 11.32 -4.36 -12.56
C LYS A 109 10.02 -5.11 -12.77
N GLU A 110 10.01 -6.37 -12.35
CA GLU A 110 8.83 -7.22 -12.35
C GLU A 110 7.88 -6.88 -11.19
N VAL A 111 6.60 -6.80 -11.50
CA VAL A 111 5.50 -6.57 -10.54
C VAL A 111 4.40 -7.60 -10.75
N PRO A 112 3.67 -7.99 -9.70
CA PRO A 112 2.48 -8.82 -9.86
C PRO A 112 1.35 -7.99 -10.49
N ILE A 113 0.64 -8.58 -11.45
CA ILE A 113 -0.53 -7.96 -12.09
C ILE A 113 -1.78 -8.50 -11.39
N LEU A 114 -2.36 -7.68 -10.53
CA LEU A 114 -3.56 -8.00 -9.76
C LEU A 114 -4.82 -7.60 -10.55
N MET A 115 -5.88 -8.39 -10.40
CA MET A 115 -7.19 -8.20 -11.04
C MET A 115 -8.22 -7.63 -10.06
N HIS A 116 -8.11 -7.97 -8.77
CA HIS A 116 -9.08 -7.63 -7.73
C HIS A 116 -8.55 -6.61 -6.72
N ASN A 117 -7.25 -6.61 -6.45
CA ASN A 117 -6.61 -5.67 -5.54
C ASN A 117 -5.70 -4.66 -6.25
N ALA A 118 -5.35 -3.59 -5.55
CA ALA A 118 -4.31 -2.67 -5.98
C ALA A 118 -2.95 -3.11 -5.43
N TRP A 119 -1.92 -3.07 -6.28
CA TRP A 119 -0.56 -3.40 -5.86
C TRP A 119 0.16 -2.15 -5.36
N GLN A 120 0.57 -2.19 -4.09
CA GLN A 120 1.42 -1.15 -3.52
C GLN A 120 2.86 -1.39 -3.95
N ILE A 121 3.45 -0.42 -4.66
CA ILE A 121 4.84 -0.51 -5.08
C ILE A 121 5.70 0.02 -3.94
N ASP A 122 6.23 -0.91 -3.18
CA ASP A 122 7.29 -0.65 -2.22
C ASP A 122 8.65 -0.64 -2.92
N PHE A 123 9.44 0.39 -2.63
CA PHE A 123 10.79 0.51 -3.19
C PHE A 123 11.87 0.01 -2.24
N CYS A 124 11.56 -0.31 -0.98
CA CYS A 124 12.51 -0.80 0.01
C CYS A 124 12.08 -2.15 0.59
N ASP A 125 13.07 -2.97 0.98
CA ASP A 125 12.85 -4.29 1.57
C ASP A 125 12.67 -4.23 3.09
N TYR A 126 12.23 -3.08 3.63
CA TYR A 126 12.07 -2.82 5.06
C TYR A 126 13.35 -2.98 5.91
N GLU A 127 14.53 -3.05 5.28
CA GLU A 127 15.83 -3.09 5.94
C GLU A 127 16.42 -1.66 6.05
N PRO A 128 16.57 -1.10 7.27
CA PRO A 128 17.04 0.27 7.45
C PRO A 128 18.43 0.53 6.88
N ARG A 129 19.33 -0.47 6.96
CA ARG A 129 20.74 -0.31 6.54
C ARG A 129 20.93 -0.26 5.03
N SER A 130 20.00 -0.82 4.27
CA SER A 130 20.04 -0.86 2.79
C SER A 130 18.93 -0.01 2.15
N CYS A 131 18.27 0.87 2.92
CA CYS A 131 17.14 1.64 2.43
C CYS A 131 17.52 2.54 1.24
N PRO A 132 16.86 2.41 0.08
CA PRO A 132 17.19 3.16 -1.14
C PRO A 132 16.87 4.66 -1.04
N PHE A 133 16.04 5.05 -0.08
CA PHE A 133 15.72 6.46 0.17
C PHE A 133 16.84 7.20 0.93
N GLY A 134 17.78 6.45 1.51
CA GLY A 134 18.84 6.95 2.38
C GLY A 134 18.38 7.13 3.83
N GLU A 135 19.34 7.29 4.75
CA GLU A 135 19.07 7.29 6.19
C GLU A 135 18.10 8.37 6.65
N SER A 136 18.08 9.54 6.01
CA SER A 136 17.24 10.68 6.42
C SER A 136 15.77 10.53 6.03
N PHE A 137 15.45 9.58 5.14
CA PHE A 137 14.08 9.35 4.65
C PHE A 137 13.61 7.91 4.92
N CYS A 138 14.39 7.14 5.69
CA CYS A 138 14.06 5.78 6.05
C CYS A 138 13.06 5.78 7.23
N GLN A 139 11.81 5.43 6.96
CA GLN A 139 10.77 5.31 7.99
C GLN A 139 11.05 4.15 8.96
N CYS A 140 11.65 3.05 8.49
CA CYS A 140 12.00 1.90 9.33
C CYS A 140 12.93 2.27 10.51
N LYS A 141 13.85 3.22 10.30
CA LYS A 141 14.75 3.70 11.36
C LYS A 141 14.00 4.48 12.44
N VAL A 142 12.97 5.23 12.06
CA VAL A 142 12.10 5.93 13.01
C VAL A 142 11.35 4.91 13.87
N TYR A 143 10.82 3.85 13.25
CA TYR A 143 10.15 2.76 13.97
C TYR A 143 11.10 2.00 14.90
N GLU A 144 12.32 1.67 14.48
CA GLU A 144 13.32 1.03 15.36
C GLU A 144 13.62 1.88 16.60
N GLN A 145 13.82 3.19 16.41
CA GLN A 145 14.07 4.10 17.52
C GLN A 145 12.87 4.18 18.45
N TRP A 146 11.65 4.27 17.91
CA TRP A 146 10.42 4.29 18.68
C TRP A 146 10.20 3.00 19.49
N LEU A 147 10.42 1.82 18.89
CA LEU A 147 10.31 0.53 19.58
C LEU A 147 11.34 0.41 20.71
N THR A 148 12.57 0.87 20.50
CA THR A 148 13.63 0.83 21.53
C THR A 148 13.21 1.62 22.77
N HIS A 149 12.53 2.76 22.60
CA HIS A 149 12.03 3.56 23.72
C HIS A 149 10.91 2.85 24.51
N ILE A 150 10.01 2.14 23.84
CA ILE A 150 8.95 1.39 24.52
C ILE A 150 9.52 0.26 25.39
N ASP A 151 10.53 -0.45 24.89
CA ASP A 151 11.12 -1.61 25.58
C ASP A 151 11.97 -1.21 26.80
N ASP A 152 12.66 -0.06 26.76
CA ASP A 152 13.50 0.42 27.86
C ASP A 152 12.71 1.13 28.98
N ASP A 153 11.63 1.83 28.61
CA ASP A 153 11.01 2.83 29.50
C ASP A 153 9.62 2.39 30.00
N GLY A 154 8.89 1.59 29.22
CA GLY A 154 7.45 1.33 29.42
C GLY A 154 6.57 2.59 29.32
N GLU A 155 7.17 3.75 29.05
CA GLU A 155 6.51 5.04 28.83
C GLU A 155 6.64 5.42 27.36
N LEU A 156 5.58 5.99 26.79
CA LEU A 156 5.60 6.51 25.42
C LEU A 156 6.59 7.69 25.36
N PRO A 157 7.42 7.80 24.31
CA PRO A 157 8.31 8.95 24.15
C PRO A 157 7.51 10.24 24.13
N ASP A 158 8.01 11.27 24.82
CA ASP A 158 7.35 12.58 24.82
C ASP A 158 7.30 13.20 23.41
N GLU A 159 6.36 14.12 23.21
CA GLU A 159 6.10 14.74 21.91
C GLU A 159 7.35 15.43 21.33
N GLU A 160 8.18 16.03 22.19
CA GLU A 160 9.44 16.67 21.80
C GLU A 160 10.48 15.67 21.26
N THR A 161 10.55 14.47 21.86
CA THR A 161 11.42 13.38 21.38
C THR A 161 10.90 12.79 20.05
N LEU A 162 9.59 12.63 19.90
CA LEU A 162 8.95 12.23 18.65
C LEU A 162 9.22 13.21 17.50
N GLU A 163 9.12 14.52 17.77
CA GLU A 163 9.47 15.57 16.81
C GLU A 163 10.96 15.57 16.41
N GLY A 164 11.84 15.14 17.30
CA GLY A 164 13.29 15.05 17.03
C GLY A 164 13.69 13.83 16.19
N LEU A 165 12.96 12.72 16.31
CA LEU A 165 13.20 11.47 15.57
C LEU A 165 12.65 11.54 14.14
N ILE A 166 11.53 12.22 13.96
CA ILE A 166 10.96 12.50 12.66
C ILE A 166 11.65 13.76 12.13
N ALA A 167 12.61 13.63 11.22
CA ALA A 167 13.17 14.77 10.50
C ALA A 167 12.07 15.47 9.69
N LYS A 168 11.29 16.35 10.33
CA LYS A 168 9.97 16.87 9.91
C LYS A 168 9.78 16.84 8.39
N PRO A 169 9.22 15.76 7.80
CA PRO A 169 8.36 15.99 6.67
C PRO A 169 7.16 16.70 7.27
N ARG A 170 6.98 18.00 6.97
CA ARG A 170 5.71 18.64 7.25
C ARG A 170 4.62 17.75 6.65
N LEU A 171 3.81 17.12 7.49
CA LEU A 171 2.53 16.59 7.03
C LEU A 171 1.81 17.76 6.32
N PRO A 172 1.12 17.52 5.20
CA PRO A 172 0.38 18.57 4.52
C PRO A 172 -0.51 19.31 5.52
N ASP A 173 -0.57 20.64 5.43
CA ASP A 173 -1.27 21.51 6.40
C ASP A 173 -2.74 21.08 6.65
N PHE A 174 -3.37 20.34 5.73
CA PHE A 174 -4.70 19.74 5.88
C PHE A 174 -4.85 18.75 7.06
N PHE A 175 -3.78 18.11 7.53
CA PHE A 175 -3.83 17.27 8.73
C PHE A 175 -3.73 18.07 10.04
N TYR A 176 -3.46 19.38 9.93
CA TYR A 176 -3.45 20.33 11.02
C TYR A 176 -4.51 21.40 10.80
N ASP A 177 -5.64 21.04 10.18
CA ASP A 177 -6.83 21.88 10.31
C ASP A 177 -7.16 21.91 11.81
N ASP A 178 -6.82 23.07 12.35
CA ASP A 178 -6.86 23.56 13.72
C ASP A 178 -8.32 23.66 14.15
N ASP A 179 -9.03 22.52 14.19
CA ASP A 179 -10.35 22.38 14.82
C ASP A 179 -10.21 22.43 16.36
N GLU A 180 -9.33 23.30 16.89
CA GLU A 180 -9.27 23.65 18.32
C GLU A 180 -10.34 24.71 18.70
N ASP A 181 -11.22 25.11 17.79
CA ASP A 181 -12.17 26.22 17.99
C ASP A 181 -13.66 25.86 17.72
N ASP A 182 -14.10 24.62 17.93
CA ASP A 182 -15.53 24.25 17.96
C ASP A 182 -15.90 23.44 19.24
N GLU A 183 -15.41 23.87 20.41
CA GLU A 183 -16.00 23.52 21.72
C GLU A 183 -17.22 24.39 22.08
N ASP A 184 -17.82 25.11 21.12
CA ASP A 184 -18.99 25.96 21.36
C ASP A 184 -20.32 25.18 21.20
N ASP A 185 -20.98 24.99 22.34
CA ASP A 185 -22.43 24.82 22.51
C ASP A 185 -23.09 23.59 21.86
N PHE A 186 -22.82 22.39 22.40
CA PHE A 186 -23.86 21.36 22.44
C PHE A 186 -24.83 21.69 23.59
N ASP A 187 -25.74 22.64 23.33
CA ASP A 187 -26.88 22.94 24.20
C ASP A 187 -27.75 21.67 24.32
N GLU A 188 -27.77 21.09 25.52
CA GLU A 188 -28.44 19.81 25.86
C GLU A 188 -29.98 19.95 25.97
N ASP A 189 -30.58 21.03 25.43
CA ASP A 189 -31.97 21.43 25.70
C ASP A 189 -32.80 21.62 24.42
N GLU A 190 -32.87 20.63 23.52
CA GLU A 190 -34.02 20.50 22.61
C GLU A 190 -34.58 19.08 22.64
N ASP A 191 -35.58 18.90 23.52
CA ASP A 191 -36.59 17.84 23.44
C ASP A 191 -37.34 17.95 22.10
N ASP A 192 -36.74 17.43 21.03
CA ASP A 192 -37.42 17.27 19.75
C ASP A 192 -38.31 16.02 19.82
N ASP A 193 -39.59 16.27 20.15
CA ASP A 193 -40.72 15.37 19.95
C ASP A 193 -40.78 14.92 18.48
N PHE A 194 -40.09 13.83 18.16
CA PHE A 194 -40.12 13.20 16.85
C PHE A 194 -41.50 12.58 16.60
N PHE A 195 -42.39 13.39 16.01
CA PHE A 195 -43.71 13.02 15.57
C PHE A 195 -43.61 12.09 14.35
N PHE A 196 -43.51 10.77 14.58
CA PHE A 196 -43.68 9.78 13.51
C PHE A 196 -45.14 9.78 13.05
N GLU A 197 -45.40 10.47 11.95
CA GLU A 197 -46.67 10.43 11.24
C GLU A 197 -46.79 9.08 10.50
N ASP A 198 -47.63 8.22 11.07
CA ASP A 198 -48.39 7.11 10.51
C ASP A 198 -48.27 6.85 8.99
N GLY A 199 -47.84 5.64 8.61
CA GLY A 199 -48.03 5.13 7.25
C GLY A 199 -46.92 4.25 6.67
N GLY A 200 -46.54 3.17 7.36
CA GLY A 200 -45.66 2.15 6.80
C GLY A 200 -46.10 0.76 7.22
N GLU A 201 -46.56 -0.03 6.25
CA GLU A 201 -46.96 -1.43 6.43
C GLU A 201 -45.83 -2.23 7.09
N TYR A 202 -46.14 -2.82 8.25
CA TYR A 202 -45.28 -3.79 8.93
C TYR A 202 -45.07 -4.99 7.99
N TYR A 203 -43.85 -5.14 7.46
CA TYR A 203 -43.39 -6.44 7.00
C TYR A 203 -42.97 -7.22 8.25
N GLU A 204 -43.73 -8.26 8.55
CA GLU A 204 -43.44 -9.24 9.60
C GLU A 204 -42.23 -10.05 9.14
N GLU A 205 -41.02 -9.60 9.50
CA GLU A 205 -39.81 -10.42 9.37
C GLU A 205 -39.91 -11.55 10.38
N GLU A 206 -40.34 -12.73 9.89
CA GLU A 206 -40.19 -13.99 10.59
C GLU A 206 -38.70 -14.20 10.86
N TYR A 207 -38.28 -13.91 12.10
CA TYR A 207 -37.02 -14.38 12.64
C TYR A 207 -37.01 -15.90 12.52
N TYR A 208 -36.28 -16.41 11.52
CA TYR A 208 -35.89 -17.80 11.49
C TYR A 208 -35.02 -18.03 12.73
N ASP A 209 -35.62 -18.73 13.68
CA ASP A 209 -35.00 -19.31 14.87
C ASP A 209 -33.72 -20.03 14.40
N ASP A 210 -32.56 -19.47 14.78
CA ASP A 210 -31.25 -20.03 14.50
C ASP A 210 -31.23 -21.47 15.04
N GLU A 211 -31.34 -22.44 14.12
CA GLU A 211 -31.11 -23.83 14.41
C GLU A 211 -29.70 -23.95 15.00
N MET A 212 -29.66 -24.31 16.29
CA MET A 212 -28.47 -24.78 16.99
C MET A 212 -27.69 -25.71 16.06
N PHE A 213 -26.56 -25.23 15.56
CA PHE A 213 -25.51 -26.09 15.05
C PHE A 213 -24.95 -26.86 16.24
N ASP A 214 -25.47 -28.07 16.46
CA ASP A 214 -24.77 -29.12 17.20
C ASP A 214 -23.44 -29.36 16.49
N TYR A 215 -22.37 -28.77 17.03
CA TYR A 215 -21.01 -29.19 16.73
C TYR A 215 -20.88 -30.60 17.33
N ASP A 216 -21.13 -31.62 16.51
CA ASP A 216 -20.68 -32.98 16.78
C ASP A 216 -19.15 -32.95 16.85
N GLU A 217 -18.67 -32.94 18.09
CA GLU A 217 -17.27 -33.11 18.48
C GLU A 217 -16.89 -34.58 18.19
N GLU A 218 -16.72 -34.92 16.91
CA GLU A 218 -16.12 -36.19 16.50
C GLU A 218 -14.60 -36.09 16.72
N ASP A 219 -14.23 -36.70 17.85
CA ASP A 219 -12.91 -37.07 18.35
C ASP A 219 -12.15 -37.92 17.31
N ASP A 220 -11.56 -37.28 16.28
CA ASP A 220 -10.56 -37.91 15.42
C ASP A 220 -9.16 -37.71 16.01
N GLU A 221 -8.81 -38.60 16.95
CA GLU A 221 -7.43 -38.94 17.29
C GLU A 221 -6.73 -39.57 16.06
N GLU A 222 -6.36 -38.75 15.06
CA GLU A 222 -5.36 -39.15 14.05
C GLU A 222 -3.97 -38.70 14.48
N ASP A 223 -3.15 -39.70 14.83
CA ASP A 223 -1.71 -39.64 15.07
C ASP A 223 -0.98 -38.86 13.96
N GLY A 224 -0.86 -37.54 14.14
CA GLY A 224 0.04 -36.71 13.35
C GLY A 224 1.50 -37.12 13.61
N PRO A 225 2.36 -37.20 12.59
CA PRO A 225 3.74 -37.61 12.77
C PRO A 225 4.47 -36.64 13.70
N PHE A 226 4.89 -37.18 14.83
CA PHE A 226 5.81 -36.62 15.80
C PHE A 226 7.06 -36.07 15.09
N PHE A 227 7.08 -34.75 14.83
CA PHE A 227 8.28 -34.02 14.43
C PHE A 227 9.21 -33.90 15.66
N SER A 228 9.89 -34.99 15.99
CA SER A 228 11.12 -34.92 16.78
C SER A 228 12.29 -34.52 15.90
N ASP A 229 13.07 -33.57 16.39
CA ASP A 229 14.40 -33.17 15.93
C ASP A 229 14.48 -32.29 14.67
N PHE A 230 14.23 -31.00 14.88
CA PHE A 230 14.67 -29.92 13.98
C PHE A 230 16.08 -29.38 14.35
N THR A 231 16.86 -30.08 15.19
CA THR A 231 18.14 -29.56 15.71
C THR A 231 19.40 -30.17 15.09
N ASP A 232 19.28 -31.07 14.11
CA ASP A 232 20.44 -31.75 13.49
C ASP A 232 20.68 -31.35 12.01
N TYR A 233 20.47 -30.09 11.64
CA TYR A 233 20.93 -29.59 10.33
C TYR A 233 22.32 -28.97 10.44
N GLU A 234 23.35 -29.76 10.17
CA GLU A 234 24.70 -29.26 9.89
C GLU A 234 24.82 -28.98 8.37
N PRO A 235 24.98 -27.71 7.94
CA PRO A 235 25.25 -27.41 6.54
C PRO A 235 26.56 -28.07 6.10
N GLY A 236 26.53 -28.76 4.95
CA GLY A 236 27.71 -29.40 4.37
C GLY A 236 28.75 -28.34 3.98
N PRO A 237 30.06 -28.65 3.97
CA PRO A 237 31.12 -27.66 3.72
C PRO A 237 31.18 -27.07 2.29
N ASP A 238 30.15 -27.26 1.46
CA ASP A 238 30.24 -27.16 0.01
C ASP A 238 29.14 -26.27 -0.63
N ASP A 239 28.11 -25.87 0.12
CA ASP A 239 27.08 -24.95 -0.36
C ASP A 239 27.50 -23.50 -0.10
N GLY A 240 28.07 -22.88 -1.13
CA GLY A 240 28.56 -21.50 -1.12
C GLY A 240 27.48 -20.41 -0.97
N GLY A 241 26.58 -20.54 0.01
CA GLY A 241 25.69 -19.49 0.51
C GLY A 241 24.72 -18.91 -0.51
N ARG A 242 24.35 -19.68 -1.55
CA ARG A 242 23.32 -19.27 -2.52
C ARG A 242 22.00 -19.95 -2.20
N TRP A 243 21.14 -19.21 -1.52
CA TRP A 243 19.72 -19.49 -1.44
C TRP A 243 19.09 -19.16 -2.82
N ASN A 244 18.37 -20.10 -3.40
CA ASN A 244 17.50 -19.85 -4.56
C ASN A 244 16.20 -19.21 -4.09
#